data_AF-A0A2G6L3W1-F1
#
_entry.id   AF-A0A2G6L3W1-F1
#
_cell.length_a   1.000
_cell.length_b   1.000
_cell.length_c   1.000
_cell.angle_alpha   90.00
_cell.angle_beta   90.00
_cell.angle_gamma   90.00
#
_symmetry.space_group_name_H-M   'P 1'
#
loop_
_entity.id
_entity.type
_entity.pdbx_description
1 polymer ?
#
loop_
_entity_poly.entity_id
_entity_poly.type
_entity_poly.pdbx_seq_one_letter_code
_entity_poly.pdbx_strand_id
1 'polypeptide(L)' 'RSELYKVFRPLNKALVRWARRKYKALRKYKTRASVFIERIATNNPGLFAHWRAGMVGAFA' A
#
# COMPACT_ATOMS: atom_id res chain seq x y z
N ARG A 1 4.91 14.60 -12.55
CA ARG A 1 4.14 13.72 -11.63
C ARG A 1 2.83 13.35 -12.32
N SER A 2 2.64 12.10 -12.74
CA SER A 2 1.52 11.68 -13.60
C SER A 2 0.17 11.70 -12.86
N GLU A 3 -0.92 12.07 -13.54
CA GLU A 3 -2.27 12.20 -12.92
C GLU A 3 -2.75 10.92 -12.24
N LEU A 4 -2.39 9.75 -12.78
CA LEU A 4 -2.68 8.44 -12.19
C LEU A 4 -2.14 8.28 -10.77
N TYR A 5 -1.01 8.91 -10.44
CA TYR A 5 -0.45 8.87 -9.09
C TYR A 5 -1.40 9.49 -8.05
N LYS A 6 -2.21 10.48 -8.43
CA LYS A 6 -3.20 11.10 -7.54
C LYS A 6 -4.33 10.13 -7.19
N VAL A 7 -4.65 9.18 -8.06
CA VAL A 7 -5.68 8.16 -7.86
C VAL A 7 -5.15 6.98 -7.04
N PHE A 8 -3.95 6.50 -7.37
CA PHE A 8 -3.39 5.31 -6.72
C PHE A 8 -2.83 5.55 -5.33
N ARG A 9 -2.42 6.80 -5.01
CA ARG A 9 -1.95 7.14 -3.66
C ARG A 9 -3.05 6.99 -2.58
N PRO A 10 -4.27 7.51 -2.75
CA PRO A 10 -5.40 7.22 -1.87
C PRO A 10 -5.70 5.72 -1.72
N LEU A 11 -5.60 4.96 -2.82
CA LEU A 11 -5.82 3.52 -2.81
C LEU A 11 -4.78 2.78 -1.95
N ASN A 12 -3.50 3.10 -2.14
CA ASN A 12 -2.42 2.57 -1.31
C ASN A 12 -2.60 2.93 0.18
N LYS A 13 -3.05 4.16 0.49
CA LYS A 13 -3.41 4.54 1.87
C LYS A 13 -4.59 3.74 2.41
N ALA A 14 -5.58 3.42 1.58
CA ALA A 14 -6.71 2.58 1.97
C ALA A 14 -6.25 1.16 2.31
N LEU A 15 -5.29 0.60 1.55
CA LEU A 15 -4.68 -0.70 1.84
C LEU A 15 -3.92 -0.69 3.18
N VAL A 16 -3.18 0.37 3.47
CA VAL A 16 -2.54 0.54 4.79
C VAL A 16 -3.58 0.60 5.92
N ARG A 17 -4.68 1.35 5.74
CA ARG A 17 -5.79 1.38 6.72
C ARG A 17 -6.47 0.02 6.87
N TRP A 18 -6.60 -0.73 5.79
CA TRP A 18 -7.13 -2.10 5.82
C TRP A 18 -6.21 -3.04 6.60
N ALA A 19 -4.89 -2.99 6.36
CA ALA A 19 -3.92 -3.81 7.08
C ALA A 19 -3.97 -3.57 8.60
N ARG A 20 -4.06 -2.29 9.01
CA ARG A 20 -4.21 -1.93 10.43
C ARG A 20 -5.50 -2.44 11.07
N ARG A 21 -6.58 -2.57 10.30
CA ARG A 21 -7.86 -3.11 10.78
C ARG A 21 -7.85 -4.63 10.82
N LYS A 22 -7.25 -5.28 9.82
CA LYS A 22 -7.19 -6.75 9.72
C LYS A 22 -6.23 -7.37 10.73
N TYR A 23 -5.05 -6.76 10.94
CA TYR A 23 -3.99 -7.33 11.77
C TYR A 23 -3.83 -6.58 13.09
N LYS A 24 -4.12 -7.25 14.21
CA LYS A 24 -4.01 -6.66 15.57
C LYS A 24 -2.61 -6.10 15.85
N ALA A 25 -1.56 -6.80 15.39
CA ALA A 25 -0.17 -6.38 15.53
C ALA A 25 0.16 -5.07 14.80
N LEU A 26 -0.61 -4.68 13.78
CA LEU A 26 -0.39 -3.46 12.98
C LEU A 26 -1.30 -2.30 13.40
N ARG A 27 -2.32 -2.54 14.24
CA ARG A 27 -3.38 -1.56 14.56
C ARG A 27 -2.82 -0.22 15.02
N LYS A 28 -1.81 -0.22 15.89
CA LYS A 28 -1.18 0.99 16.45
C LYS A 28 -0.07 1.58 15.58
N TYR A 29 0.46 0.84 14.61
CA TYR A 29 1.71 1.21 13.92
C TYR A 29 1.48 1.51 12.44
N LYS A 30 1.22 2.78 12.10
CA LYS A 30 1.04 3.22 10.69
C LYS A 30 2.24 2.83 9.83
N THR A 31 3.45 3.17 10.26
CA THR A 31 4.68 2.92 9.49
C THR A 31 4.92 1.43 9.26
N ARG A 32 4.73 0.58 10.28
CA ARG A 32 4.84 -0.88 10.12
C ARG A 32 3.79 -1.43 9.15
N ALA A 33 2.57 -0.89 9.18
CA ALA A 33 1.53 -1.29 8.23
C ALA A 33 1.86 -0.86 6.78
N SER A 34 2.46 0.33 6.60
CA SER A 34 2.97 0.78 5.31
C SER A 34 4.05 -0.15 4.78
N VAL A 35 5.09 -0.44 5.57
CA VAL A 35 6.17 -1.38 5.19
C VAL A 35 5.63 -2.78 4.93
N PHE A 36 4.64 -3.22 5.70
CA PHE A 36 4.00 -4.53 5.50
C PHE A 36 3.30 -4.62 4.13
N ILE A 37 2.47 -3.62 3.77
CA ILE A 37 1.82 -3.60 2.46
C ILE A 37 2.84 -3.43 1.33
N GLU A 38 3.87 -2.61 1.54
CA GLU A 38 4.96 -2.43 0.57
C GLU A 38 5.68 -3.75 0.27
N ARG A 39 6.02 -4.54 1.30
CA ARG A 39 6.61 -5.88 1.12
C ARG A 39 5.69 -6.81 0.32
N ILE A 40 4.38 -6.78 0.58
CA ILE A 40 3.41 -7.57 -0.20
C ILE A 40 3.40 -7.12 -1.66
N ALA A 41 3.38 -5.81 -1.91
CA ALA A 41 3.37 -5.24 -3.24
C ALA A 41 4.64 -5.57 -4.04
N THR A 42 5.80 -5.57 -3.39
CA THR A 42 7.07 -5.98 -4.01
C THR A 42 7.10 -7.47 -4.32
N ASN A 43 6.64 -8.32 -3.39
CA ASN A 43 6.67 -9.78 -3.59
C ASN A 43 5.58 -10.27 -4.55
N ASN A 44 4.46 -9.55 -4.64
CA ASN A 44 3.29 -9.95 -5.43
C ASN A 44 2.76 -8.75 -6.23
N PRO A 45 3.53 -8.25 -7.22
CA PRO A 45 3.14 -7.07 -8.00
C PRO A 45 1.86 -7.28 -8.83
N GLY A 46 1.46 -8.53 -9.05
CA GLY A 46 0.23 -8.89 -9.78
C GLY A 46 -1.08 -8.77 -9.00
N LEU A 47 -1.05 -8.53 -7.68
CA LEU A 47 -2.28 -8.44 -6.88
C LEU A 47 -3.14 -7.21 -7.21
N PHE A 48 -2.50 -6.12 -7.65
CA PHE A 48 -3.20 -4.92 -8.09
C PHE A 48 -2.52 -4.37 -9.36
N ALA A 49 -3.34 -3.91 -10.31
CA ALA A 49 -2.86 -3.42 -11.60
C ALA A 49 -1.82 -2.28 -11.48
N HIS A 50 -1.98 -1.40 -10.50
CA HIS A 50 -1.06 -0.27 -10.29
C HIS A 50 0.25 -0.67 -9.62
N TRP A 51 0.30 -1.78 -8.89
CA TRP A 51 1.56 -2.31 -8.36
C TRP A 51 2.43 -2.86 -9.48
N ARG A 52 1.83 -3.57 -10.44
CA ARG A 52 2.51 -4.00 -11.67
C ARG A 52 3.02 -2.82 -12.49
N ALA A 53 2.31 -1.69 -12.47
CA ALA A 53 2.72 -0.45 -13.13
C ALA A 53 3.83 0.33 -12.37
N GLY A 54 4.41 -0.23 -11.31
CA GLY A 54 5.51 0.38 -10.54
C GLY A 54 5.06 1.42 -9.50
N MET A 55 3.75 1.54 -9.22
CA MET A 55 3.21 2.54 -8.29
C MET A 55 3.19 2.04 -6.84
N VAL A 56 4.32 1.44 -6.42
CA VAL A 56 4.55 0.83 -5.11
C VAL A 56 5.02 1.86 -4.08
N GLY A 57 5.72 2.95 -4.47
CA GLY A 57 6.32 3.91 -3.52
C GLY A 57 5.40 4.90 -2.80
N ALA A 58 4.09 4.66 -2.71
CA ALA A 58 3.11 5.65 -2.18
C ALA A 58 2.44 5.23 -0.85
N PHE A 59 3.10 4.40 -0.04
CA PHE A 59 2.56 3.90 1.23
C PHE A 59 2.82 4.80 2.45
N ALA A 60 3.69 5.81 2.34
CA ALA A 60 4.01 6.78 3.40
C ALA A 60 3.03 7.98 3.47
#